data_AF-A0A8B9QCX2-F1
#
_entry.id   AF-A0A8B9QCX2-F1
#
_cell.length_a   1.000
_cell.length_b   1.000
_cell.length_c   1.000
_cell.angle_alpha   90.00
_cell.angle_beta   90.00
_cell.angle_gamma   90.00
#
_symmetry.space_group_name_H-M   'P 1'
#
loop_
_entity.id
_entity.type
_entity.pdbx_description
1 polymer ?
#
loop_
_entity_poly.entity_id
_entity_poly.type
_entity_poly.pdbx_seq_one_letter_code
_entity_poly.pdbx_strand_id
1 'polypeptide(L)'
;TLTIGLLVFAGWPVITQLWVQAKTTALIWILLCMLLGIFPLMPVVGREPNIPLVIATGLLTLLISCSSLSSLCKSKNKYMNNEDLKVQFYQMLSIALSTYVVSSTHDSLQNKQGLPVFNQIISWTTLVSSSLLPLLSPTFLFQRLFSILLSLMSTYLLLSTGYEALFPLVLSGLMFVWINMEQEALQQYGLSLKPKLAVFNFSYATDIMQFRQLHLDDVRRSFFFVSFFVMPFSCFSSFDPASVYCFLTVFSPFMMGGLLVLKVVIPFVLVSCAFEAVQVTTQLSSKSLFLIVLVISDIMALHFFFLVKDYGSWLDIGASISHYVLVMSLTIFMMLMNGLAQLLTTKKLELSRKTKHHST
;
A
#
# COMPACT_ATOMS: atom_id res chain seq x y z
N THR A 1 -16.54 -6.89 12.70
CA THR A 1 -16.26 -5.57 13.30
C THR A 1 -15.62 -4.62 12.28
N LEU A 2 -14.53 -5.02 11.60
CA LEU A 2 -13.85 -4.17 10.59
C LEU A 2 -14.72 -3.80 9.38
N THR A 3 -15.59 -4.71 8.93
CA THR A 3 -16.58 -4.44 7.88
C THR A 3 -17.55 -3.31 8.25
N ILE A 4 -18.02 -3.30 9.51
CA ILE A 4 -18.91 -2.25 10.04
C ILE A 4 -18.16 -0.91 10.10
N GLY A 5 -16.88 -0.91 10.51
CA GLY A 5 -16.04 0.29 10.49
C GLY A 5 -15.91 0.90 9.09
N LEU A 6 -15.68 0.08 8.06
CA LEU A 6 -15.63 0.53 6.67
C LEU A 6 -16.97 1.07 6.16
N LEU A 7 -18.10 0.49 6.58
CA LEU A 7 -19.42 1.00 6.25
C LEU A 7 -19.66 2.39 6.84
N VAL A 8 -19.20 2.62 8.07
CA VAL A 8 -19.24 3.96 8.69
C VAL A 8 -18.38 4.96 7.89
N PHE A 9 -17.20 4.55 7.43
CA PHE A 9 -16.34 5.39 6.59
C PHE A 9 -16.91 5.67 5.20
N ALA A 10 -17.66 4.73 4.63
CA ALA A 10 -18.36 4.95 3.37
C ALA A 10 -19.39 6.10 3.49
N GLY A 11 -19.94 6.35 4.68
CA GLY A 11 -20.86 7.48 4.93
C GLY A 11 -20.19 8.85 5.00
N TRP A 12 -18.87 8.94 5.18
CA TRP A 12 -18.18 10.22 5.39
C TRP A 12 -18.43 11.28 4.30
N PRO A 13 -18.32 10.97 2.99
CA PRO A 13 -18.55 11.96 1.93
C PRO A 13 -19.96 12.53 1.89
N VAL A 14 -20.95 11.77 2.39
CA VAL A 14 -22.35 12.18 2.48
C VAL A 14 -22.54 13.16 3.63
N ILE A 15 -21.84 12.95 4.74
CA ILE A 15 -21.92 13.79 5.95
C ILE A 15 -21.23 15.14 5.73
N THR A 16 -20.08 15.19 5.06
CA THR A 16 -19.25 16.40 4.95
C THR A 16 -19.52 17.27 3.72
N GLN A 17 -20.70 17.17 3.09
CA GLN A 17 -21.07 17.89 1.85
C GLN A 17 -20.10 17.69 0.64
N LEU A 18 -19.05 16.85 0.77
CA LEU A 18 -18.12 16.50 -0.31
C LEU A 18 -18.86 15.84 -1.49
N TRP A 19 -19.96 15.15 -1.20
CA TRP A 19 -20.88 14.61 -2.20
C TRP A 19 -21.36 15.66 -3.23
N VAL A 20 -21.53 16.93 -2.83
CA VAL A 20 -22.05 17.97 -3.72
C VAL A 20 -20.99 18.44 -4.72
N GLN A 21 -19.72 18.50 -4.30
CA GLN A 21 -18.63 19.03 -5.11
C GLN A 21 -18.00 17.98 -6.02
N ALA A 22 -17.85 16.75 -5.53
CA ALA A 22 -17.10 15.71 -6.23
C ALA A 22 -17.83 14.37 -6.17
N LYS A 23 -18.98 14.31 -6.86
CA LYS A 23 -19.85 13.13 -6.93
C LYS A 23 -19.08 11.87 -7.38
N THR A 24 -18.18 12.02 -8.35
CA THR A 24 -17.43 10.90 -8.91
C THR A 24 -16.41 10.33 -7.91
N THR A 25 -15.62 11.16 -7.24
CA THR A 25 -14.63 10.72 -6.24
C THR A 25 -15.32 10.13 -5.02
N ALA A 26 -16.44 10.72 -4.57
CA ALA A 26 -17.25 10.20 -3.48
C ALA A 26 -17.90 8.83 -3.81
N LEU A 27 -18.42 8.66 -5.03
CA LEU A 27 -18.95 7.36 -5.47
C LEU A 27 -17.86 6.29 -5.53
N ILE A 28 -16.68 6.63 -6.04
CA ILE A 28 -15.54 5.72 -6.08
C ILE A 28 -15.08 5.35 -4.66
N TRP A 29 -15.06 6.31 -3.72
CA TRP A 29 -14.77 6.06 -2.30
C TRP A 29 -15.72 5.01 -1.70
N ILE A 30 -17.03 5.23 -1.85
CA ILE A 30 -18.04 4.29 -1.34
C ILE A 30 -17.85 2.90 -1.94
N LEU A 31 -17.69 2.81 -3.26
CA LEU A 31 -17.48 1.54 -3.94
C LEU A 31 -16.24 0.80 -3.39
N LEU A 32 -15.12 1.51 -3.25
CA LEU A 32 -13.88 0.91 -2.74
C LEU A 32 -13.97 0.52 -1.26
N CYS A 33 -14.66 1.31 -0.42
CA CYS A 33 -14.94 0.92 0.96
C CYS A 33 -15.80 -0.35 1.03
N MET A 34 -16.84 -0.45 0.20
CA MET A 34 -17.67 -1.65 0.11
C MET A 34 -16.88 -2.86 -0.36
N LEU A 35 -16.07 -2.70 -1.41
CA LEU A 35 -15.22 -3.76 -1.96
C LEU A 35 -14.20 -4.24 -0.93
N LEU A 36 -13.55 -3.32 -0.20
CA LEU A 36 -12.62 -3.66 0.87
C LEU A 36 -13.35 -4.34 2.06
N GLY A 37 -14.61 -4.01 2.29
CA GLY A 37 -15.48 -4.63 3.29
C GLY A 37 -15.86 -6.08 2.99
N ILE A 38 -15.67 -6.56 1.75
CA ILE A 38 -15.93 -7.97 1.40
C ILE A 38 -14.77 -8.86 1.85
N PHE A 39 -13.52 -8.38 1.81
CA PHE A 39 -12.34 -9.21 2.10
C PHE A 39 -12.35 -9.89 3.49
N PRO A 40 -12.75 -9.23 4.59
CA PRO A 40 -12.85 -9.88 5.90
C PRO A 40 -13.93 -10.97 5.98
N LEU A 41 -14.89 -10.99 5.04
CA LEU A 41 -15.95 -12.00 4.97
C LEU A 41 -15.57 -13.18 4.08
N MET A 42 -14.51 -13.05 3.28
CA MET A 42 -14.06 -14.09 2.38
C MET A 42 -13.42 -15.25 3.17
N PRO A 43 -13.61 -16.51 2.73
CA PRO A 43 -13.06 -17.67 3.41
C PRO A 43 -11.53 -17.67 3.33
N VAL A 44 -10.88 -18.18 4.38
CA VAL A 44 -9.43 -18.39 4.45
C VAL A 44 -8.88 -19.00 3.15
N VAL A 45 -7.95 -18.30 2.49
CA VAL A 45 -7.21 -18.81 1.33
C VAL A 45 -6.37 -20.02 1.77
N GLY A 46 -6.35 -21.07 0.95
CA GLY A 46 -5.55 -22.29 1.19
C GLY A 46 -6.31 -23.60 1.03
N ARG A 47 -7.65 -23.58 0.89
CA ARG A 47 -8.41 -24.80 0.55
C ARG A 47 -8.27 -25.17 -0.92
N GLU A 48 -8.36 -24.18 -1.82
CA GLU A 48 -8.18 -24.35 -3.27
C GLU A 48 -7.55 -23.08 -3.88
N PRO A 49 -6.43 -23.18 -4.61
CA PRO A 49 -5.81 -22.03 -5.25
C PRO A 49 -6.65 -21.53 -6.43
N ASN A 50 -6.91 -20.23 -6.47
CA ASN A 50 -7.69 -19.57 -7.53
C ASN A 50 -6.77 -18.70 -8.39
N ILE A 51 -5.87 -19.35 -9.14
CA ILE A 51 -4.88 -18.69 -9.98
C ILE A 51 -5.47 -17.79 -11.08
N PRO A 52 -6.62 -18.11 -11.72
CA PRO A 52 -7.24 -17.20 -12.69
C PRO A 52 -7.51 -15.80 -12.12
N LEU A 53 -7.82 -15.71 -10.83
CA LEU A 53 -8.07 -14.43 -10.16
C LEU A 53 -6.77 -13.65 -9.91
N VAL A 54 -5.67 -14.33 -9.64
CA VAL A 54 -4.34 -13.73 -9.55
C VAL A 54 -3.91 -13.19 -10.91
N ILE A 55 -4.13 -13.96 -11.98
CA ILE A 55 -3.87 -13.52 -13.37
C ILE A 55 -4.74 -12.31 -13.72
N ALA A 56 -6.04 -12.35 -13.41
CA ALA A 56 -6.94 -11.23 -13.63
C ALA A 56 -6.46 -9.97 -12.89
N THR A 57 -5.97 -10.11 -11.66
CA THR A 57 -5.36 -9.02 -10.89
C THR A 57 -4.14 -8.45 -11.61
N GLY A 58 -3.22 -9.31 -12.06
CA GLY A 58 -2.03 -8.89 -12.81
C GLY A 58 -2.37 -8.19 -14.13
N LEU A 59 -3.40 -8.64 -14.84
CA LEU A 59 -3.89 -7.96 -16.04
C LEU A 59 -4.53 -6.61 -15.71
N LEU A 60 -5.33 -6.53 -14.64
CA LEU A 60 -5.93 -5.27 -14.19
C LEU A 60 -4.87 -4.23 -13.79
N THR A 61 -3.83 -4.62 -13.05
CA THR A 61 -2.72 -3.72 -12.70
C THR A 61 -1.96 -3.25 -13.94
N LEU A 62 -1.73 -4.14 -14.92
CA LEU A 62 -1.14 -3.77 -16.20
C LEU A 62 -2.02 -2.77 -16.96
N LEU A 63 -3.33 -2.98 -17.06
CA LEU A 63 -4.25 -2.05 -17.71
C LEU A 63 -4.23 -0.67 -17.05
N ILE A 64 -4.24 -0.60 -15.72
CA ILE A 64 -4.12 0.64 -14.96
C ILE A 64 -2.77 1.33 -15.26
N SER A 65 -1.68 0.57 -15.31
CA SER A 65 -0.34 1.10 -15.64
C SER A 65 -0.23 1.62 -17.08
N CYS A 66 -0.81 0.92 -18.05
CA CYS A 66 -0.85 1.33 -19.46
C CYS A 66 -1.67 2.61 -19.65
N SER A 67 -2.82 2.71 -19.00
CA SER A 67 -3.68 3.90 -19.09
C SER A 67 -3.01 5.12 -18.46
N SER A 68 -2.37 4.96 -17.31
CA SER A 68 -1.53 5.98 -16.68
C SER A 68 -0.41 6.42 -17.62
N LEU A 69 0.39 5.49 -18.16
CA LEU A 69 1.46 5.81 -19.11
C LEU A 69 0.95 6.54 -20.36
N SER A 70 -0.17 6.09 -20.94
CA SER A 70 -0.78 6.74 -22.12
C SER A 70 -1.22 8.17 -21.82
N SER A 71 -1.82 8.41 -20.66
CA SER A 71 -2.21 9.76 -20.22
C SER A 71 -0.99 10.68 -20.05
N LEU A 72 0.10 10.12 -19.50
CA LEU A 72 1.37 10.80 -19.30
C LEU A 72 2.06 11.13 -20.63
N CYS A 73 2.00 10.24 -21.63
CA CYS A 73 2.53 10.49 -22.97
C CYS A 73 1.70 11.52 -23.77
N LYS A 74 0.37 11.53 -23.61
CA LYS A 74 -0.54 12.47 -24.30
C LYS A 74 -0.43 13.88 -23.73
N SER A 75 -0.30 13.99 -22.41
CA SER A 75 0.02 15.25 -21.76
C SER A 75 1.44 15.60 -22.14
N LYS A 76 1.66 16.56 -23.06
CA LYS A 76 2.99 17.16 -23.38
C LYS A 76 3.58 17.87 -22.16
N ASN A 77 3.76 17.14 -21.06
CA ASN A 77 4.25 17.64 -19.81
C ASN A 77 5.76 17.82 -19.97
N LYS A 78 6.21 19.07 -20.00
CA LYS A 78 7.63 19.48 -20.12
C LYS A 78 8.56 18.94 -19.01
N TYR A 79 8.03 18.18 -18.05
CA TYR A 79 8.64 17.84 -16.79
C TYR A 79 9.07 16.38 -16.66
N MET A 80 8.86 15.53 -17.67
CA MET A 80 9.18 14.10 -17.59
C MET A 80 10.45 13.78 -18.36
N ASN A 81 11.44 13.22 -17.68
CA ASN A 81 12.67 12.78 -18.31
C ASN A 81 12.47 11.40 -18.94
N ASN A 82 13.20 11.10 -20.03
CA ASN A 82 13.14 9.78 -20.68
C ASN A 82 13.51 8.64 -19.73
N GLU A 83 14.36 8.92 -18.73
CA GLU A 83 14.74 7.95 -17.70
C GLU A 83 13.55 7.56 -16.79
N ASP A 84 12.66 8.51 -16.46
CA ASP A 84 11.50 8.23 -15.59
C ASP A 84 10.49 7.31 -16.31
N LEU A 85 10.33 7.49 -17.63
CA LEU A 85 9.51 6.61 -18.47
C LEU A 85 10.10 5.20 -18.57
N LYS A 86 11.44 5.07 -18.62
CA LYS A 86 12.09 3.75 -18.61
C LYS A 86 11.82 3.02 -17.30
N VAL A 87 11.89 3.70 -16.15
CA VAL A 87 11.58 3.08 -14.84
C VAL A 87 10.15 2.55 -14.82
N GLN A 88 9.17 3.34 -15.28
CA GLN A 88 7.78 2.90 -15.35
C GLN A 88 7.60 1.70 -16.31
N PHE A 89 8.30 1.69 -17.45
CA PHE A 89 8.27 0.55 -18.38
C PHE A 89 8.86 -0.73 -17.75
N TYR A 90 9.98 -0.62 -17.03
CA TYR A 90 10.56 -1.77 -16.31
C TYR A 90 9.61 -2.31 -15.22
N GLN A 91 8.88 -1.44 -14.54
CA GLN A 91 7.86 -1.84 -13.55
C GLN A 91 6.65 -2.53 -14.21
N MET A 92 6.24 -2.09 -15.39
CA MET A 92 5.20 -2.79 -16.16
C MET A 92 5.69 -4.18 -16.61
N LEU A 93 6.93 -4.28 -17.08
CA LEU A 93 7.54 -5.55 -17.45
C LEU A 93 7.63 -6.50 -16.26
N SER A 94 8.00 -6.02 -15.06
CA SER A 94 8.09 -6.86 -13.87
C SER A 94 6.72 -7.41 -13.45
N ILE A 95 5.64 -6.64 -13.60
CA ILE A 95 4.27 -7.13 -13.36
C ILE A 95 3.89 -8.21 -14.37
N ALA A 96 4.16 -7.99 -15.67
CA ALA A 96 3.87 -8.99 -16.70
C ALA A 96 4.65 -10.30 -16.46
N LEU A 97 5.93 -10.19 -16.12
CA LEU A 97 6.77 -11.34 -15.76
C LEU A 97 6.25 -12.04 -14.50
N SER A 98 5.87 -11.31 -13.45
CA SER A 98 5.30 -11.92 -12.23
C SER A 98 4.03 -12.71 -12.53
N THR A 99 3.14 -12.16 -13.36
CA THR A 99 1.88 -12.81 -13.75
C THR A 99 2.13 -14.09 -14.56
N TYR A 100 3.08 -14.02 -15.51
CA TYR A 100 3.51 -15.18 -16.29
C TYR A 100 4.16 -16.27 -15.42
N VAL A 101 5.01 -15.88 -14.48
CA VAL A 101 5.68 -16.82 -13.56
C VAL A 101 4.66 -17.51 -12.67
N VAL A 102 3.67 -16.81 -12.13
CA VAL A 102 2.61 -17.43 -11.32
C VAL A 102 1.84 -18.48 -12.12
N SER A 103 1.41 -18.15 -13.35
CA SER A 103 0.70 -19.09 -14.21
C SER A 103 1.54 -20.32 -14.55
N SER A 104 2.76 -20.11 -15.05
CA SER A 104 3.64 -21.20 -15.47
C SER A 104 4.09 -22.07 -14.30
N THR A 105 4.28 -21.50 -13.11
CA THR A 105 4.62 -22.26 -11.90
C THR A 105 3.44 -23.13 -11.46
N HIS A 106 2.22 -22.60 -11.53
CA HIS A 106 1.03 -23.39 -11.24
C HIS A 106 0.88 -24.58 -12.21
N ASP A 107 1.01 -24.33 -13.51
CA ASP A 107 0.89 -25.37 -14.53
C ASP A 107 1.98 -26.45 -14.37
N SER A 108 3.21 -26.05 -14.06
CA SER A 108 4.34 -26.98 -13.85
C SER A 108 4.16 -27.85 -12.61
N LEU A 109 3.65 -27.27 -11.51
CA LEU A 109 3.33 -28.01 -10.29
C LEU A 109 2.15 -28.97 -10.49
N GLN A 110 1.12 -28.55 -11.23
CA GLN A 110 -0.01 -29.41 -11.57
C GLN A 110 0.43 -30.60 -12.43
N ASN A 111 1.36 -30.39 -13.36
CA ASN A 111 1.96 -31.42 -14.20
C ASN A 111 3.07 -32.22 -13.50
N LYS A 112 3.33 -31.99 -12.20
CA LYS A 112 4.36 -32.66 -11.39
C LYS A 112 5.79 -32.53 -11.95
N GLN A 113 6.06 -31.49 -12.73
CA GLN A 113 7.38 -31.22 -13.32
C GLN A 113 8.34 -30.49 -12.36
N GLY A 114 7.86 -30.15 -11.16
CA GLY A 114 8.62 -29.41 -10.15
C GLY A 114 8.62 -27.91 -10.41
N LEU A 115 9.56 -27.19 -9.80
CA LEU A 115 9.72 -25.75 -10.00
C LEU A 115 10.77 -25.50 -11.10
N PRO A 116 10.39 -24.86 -12.23
CA PRO A 116 11.37 -24.49 -13.25
C PRO A 116 12.41 -23.50 -12.71
N VAL A 117 13.70 -23.78 -12.94
CA VAL A 117 14.81 -22.91 -12.50
C VAL A 117 14.69 -21.49 -13.07
N PHE A 118 14.18 -21.36 -14.29
CA PHE A 118 13.94 -20.07 -14.92
C PHE A 118 12.94 -19.21 -14.14
N ASN A 119 11.83 -19.81 -13.69
CA ASN A 119 10.81 -19.13 -12.88
C ASN A 119 11.38 -18.69 -11.53
N GLN A 120 12.24 -19.51 -10.93
CA GLN A 120 12.92 -19.19 -9.69
C GLN A 120 13.83 -17.96 -9.86
N ILE A 121 14.65 -17.92 -10.91
CA ILE A 121 15.54 -16.78 -11.21
C ILE A 121 14.71 -15.49 -11.40
N ILE A 122 13.62 -15.55 -12.17
CA ILE A 122 12.74 -14.40 -12.38
C ILE A 122 12.10 -13.94 -11.07
N SER A 123 11.65 -14.87 -10.22
CA SER A 123 11.02 -14.52 -8.94
C SER A 123 11.98 -13.79 -8.01
N TRP A 124 13.20 -14.31 -7.83
CA TRP A 124 14.22 -13.68 -7.00
C TRP A 124 14.68 -12.33 -7.53
N THR A 125 14.90 -12.22 -8.84
CA THR A 125 15.28 -10.95 -9.48
C THR A 125 14.16 -9.92 -9.38
N THR A 126 12.89 -10.33 -9.52
CA THR A 126 11.72 -9.45 -9.35
C THR A 126 11.61 -8.94 -7.91
N LEU A 127 11.87 -9.78 -6.91
CA LEU A 127 11.85 -9.39 -5.49
C LEU A 127 12.93 -8.36 -5.13
N VAL A 128 14.15 -8.52 -5.65
CA VAL A 128 15.23 -7.55 -5.42
C VAL A 128 14.95 -6.24 -6.17
N SER A 129 14.51 -6.33 -7.42
CA SER A 129 14.24 -5.15 -8.23
C SER A 129 13.04 -4.35 -7.71
N SER A 130 11.99 -4.98 -7.18
CA SER A 130 10.82 -4.27 -6.64
C SER A 130 11.16 -3.37 -5.45
N SER A 131 12.17 -3.71 -4.66
CA SER A 131 12.63 -2.89 -3.54
C SER A 131 13.43 -1.66 -3.99
N LEU A 132 14.12 -1.77 -5.13
CA LEU A 132 15.02 -0.73 -5.65
C LEU A 132 14.34 0.22 -6.65
N LEU A 133 13.43 -0.29 -7.46
CA LEU A 133 12.78 0.47 -8.54
C LEU A 133 12.03 1.72 -8.07
N PRO A 134 11.30 1.72 -6.93
CA PRO A 134 10.68 2.93 -6.40
C PRO A 134 11.67 4.05 -6.16
N LEU A 135 12.86 3.73 -5.64
CA LEU A 135 13.88 4.73 -5.27
C LEU A 135 14.46 5.45 -6.49
N LEU A 136 14.37 4.85 -7.68
CA LEU A 136 14.80 5.43 -8.95
C LEU A 136 13.73 6.32 -9.60
N SER A 137 12.46 6.21 -9.16
CA SER A 137 11.36 7.00 -9.69
C SER A 137 11.47 8.48 -9.27
N PRO A 138 10.83 9.41 -9.99
CA PRO A 138 10.77 10.81 -9.55
C PRO A 138 9.93 10.94 -8.28
N THR A 139 10.18 12.02 -7.53
CA THR A 139 9.59 12.31 -6.21
C THR A 139 8.27 13.09 -6.26
N PHE A 140 7.70 13.24 -7.46
CA PHE A 140 6.34 13.77 -7.63
C PHE A 140 5.34 12.82 -6.97
N LEU A 141 4.41 13.36 -6.19
CA LEU A 141 3.57 12.59 -5.28
C LEU A 141 2.84 11.43 -5.98
N PHE A 142 2.08 11.74 -7.04
CA PHE A 142 1.33 10.72 -7.78
C PHE A 142 2.24 9.67 -8.43
N GLN A 143 3.30 10.12 -9.09
CA GLN A 143 4.21 9.21 -9.82
C GLN A 143 5.00 8.32 -8.86
N ARG A 144 5.41 8.86 -7.70
CA ARG A 144 6.13 8.12 -6.66
C ARG A 144 5.25 7.08 -6.01
N LEU A 145 4.04 7.44 -5.57
CA LEU A 145 3.09 6.48 -5.01
C LEU A 145 2.71 5.40 -6.01
N PHE A 146 2.48 5.78 -7.27
CA PHE A 146 2.14 4.82 -8.31
C PHE A 146 3.30 3.87 -8.62
N SER A 147 4.54 4.37 -8.61
CA SER A 147 5.75 3.57 -8.77
C SER A 147 5.97 2.59 -7.60
N ILE A 148 5.73 3.05 -6.36
CA ILE A 148 5.72 2.18 -5.16
C ILE A 148 4.65 1.10 -5.30
N LEU A 149 3.44 1.45 -5.74
CA LEU A 149 2.37 0.48 -5.97
C LEU A 149 2.78 -0.58 -7.00
N LEU A 150 3.19 -0.18 -8.20
CA LEU A 150 3.51 -1.13 -9.28
C LEU A 150 4.64 -2.09 -8.89
N SER A 151 5.69 -1.58 -8.25
CA SER A 151 6.80 -2.39 -7.79
C SER A 151 6.37 -3.41 -6.72
N LEU A 152 5.68 -2.99 -5.67
CA LEU A 152 5.23 -3.88 -4.60
C LEU A 152 4.17 -4.87 -5.09
N MET A 153 3.32 -4.49 -6.05
CA MET A 153 2.36 -5.39 -6.68
C MET A 153 3.05 -6.55 -7.39
N SER A 154 4.19 -6.33 -8.07
CA SER A 154 4.91 -7.43 -8.73
C SER A 154 5.39 -8.51 -7.76
N THR A 155 5.85 -8.11 -6.56
CA THR A 155 6.25 -9.05 -5.50
C THR A 155 5.04 -9.68 -4.82
N TYR A 156 3.97 -8.91 -4.59
CA TYR A 156 2.75 -9.43 -3.98
C TYR A 156 2.08 -10.49 -4.86
N LEU A 157 2.05 -10.30 -6.19
CA LEU A 157 1.51 -11.26 -7.15
C LEU A 157 2.27 -12.61 -7.10
N LEU A 158 3.60 -12.57 -7.06
CA LEU A 158 4.42 -13.79 -6.90
C LEU A 158 4.13 -14.55 -5.61
N LEU A 159 3.68 -13.83 -4.58
CA LEU A 159 3.37 -14.35 -3.25
C LEU A 159 1.87 -14.63 -3.05
N SER A 160 1.05 -14.61 -4.10
CA SER A 160 -0.40 -14.77 -4.02
C SER A 160 -0.91 -16.04 -4.71
N THR A 161 -1.89 -16.71 -4.11
CA THR A 161 -2.50 -17.95 -4.67
C THR A 161 -4.01 -17.83 -4.93
N GLY A 162 -4.62 -16.68 -4.63
CA GLY A 162 -6.06 -16.51 -4.79
C GLY A 162 -6.54 -15.06 -4.75
N TYR A 163 -7.74 -14.85 -4.17
CA TYR A 163 -8.42 -13.55 -4.18
C TYR A 163 -7.69 -12.44 -3.41
N GLU A 164 -6.80 -12.81 -2.48
CA GLU A 164 -5.93 -11.89 -1.76
C GLU A 164 -5.09 -11.01 -2.69
N ALA A 165 -4.77 -11.46 -3.91
CA ALA A 165 -4.04 -10.67 -4.90
C ALA A 165 -4.70 -9.30 -5.18
N LEU A 166 -6.04 -9.24 -5.15
CA LEU A 166 -6.80 -8.01 -5.38
C LEU A 166 -6.70 -7.03 -4.21
N PHE A 167 -6.40 -7.50 -3.00
CA PHE A 167 -6.48 -6.69 -1.78
C PHE A 167 -5.57 -5.46 -1.83
N PRO A 168 -4.26 -5.54 -2.11
CA PRO A 168 -3.41 -4.35 -2.13
C PRO A 168 -3.77 -3.39 -3.27
N LEU A 169 -4.31 -3.91 -4.38
CA LEU A 169 -4.79 -3.08 -5.49
C LEU A 169 -6.00 -2.23 -5.05
N VAL A 170 -7.02 -2.86 -4.46
CA VAL A 170 -8.20 -2.15 -3.95
C VAL A 170 -7.83 -1.19 -2.83
N LEU A 171 -6.97 -1.62 -1.90
CA LEU A 171 -6.45 -0.79 -0.80
C LEU A 171 -5.73 0.45 -1.33
N SER A 172 -4.85 0.29 -2.31
CA SER A 172 -4.14 1.42 -2.92
C SER A 172 -5.08 2.38 -3.65
N GLY A 173 -6.10 1.87 -4.34
CA GLY A 173 -7.14 2.70 -4.95
C GLY A 173 -7.87 3.54 -3.90
N LEU A 174 -8.24 2.92 -2.77
CA LEU A 174 -8.87 3.63 -1.65
C LEU A 174 -7.96 4.71 -1.09
N MET A 175 -6.66 4.43 -0.96
CA MET A 175 -5.66 5.40 -0.51
C MET A 175 -5.52 6.58 -1.47
N PHE A 176 -5.50 6.35 -2.79
CA PHE A 176 -5.46 7.44 -3.78
C PHE A 176 -6.72 8.31 -3.71
N VAL A 177 -7.89 7.69 -3.56
CA VAL A 177 -9.16 8.42 -3.42
C VAL A 177 -9.17 9.20 -2.10
N TRP A 178 -8.65 8.63 -1.02
CA TRP A 178 -8.49 9.34 0.25
C TRP A 178 -7.68 10.64 0.10
N ILE A 179 -6.51 10.57 -0.55
CA ILE A 179 -5.65 11.73 -0.79
C ILE A 179 -6.40 12.80 -1.61
N ASN A 180 -7.11 12.39 -2.66
CA ASN A 180 -7.90 13.31 -3.48
C ASN A 180 -9.06 13.96 -2.69
N MET A 181 -9.77 13.18 -1.88
CA MET A 181 -10.86 13.66 -1.04
C MET A 181 -10.36 14.66 0.01
N GLU A 182 -9.19 14.43 0.62
CA GLU A 182 -8.59 15.38 1.57
C GLU A 182 -8.15 16.68 0.89
N GLN A 183 -7.66 16.61 -0.35
CA GLN A 183 -7.36 17.79 -1.17
C GLN A 183 -8.61 18.59 -1.51
N GLU A 184 -9.71 17.93 -1.86
CA GLU A 184 -11.00 18.60 -2.12
C GLU A 184 -11.60 19.20 -0.83
N ALA A 185 -11.49 18.52 0.30
CA ALA A 185 -11.94 19.02 1.60
C ALA A 185 -11.17 20.29 2.04
N LEU A 186 -9.86 20.36 1.76
CA LEU A 186 -9.07 21.56 2.07
C LEU A 186 -9.52 22.80 1.27
N GLN A 187 -10.00 22.62 0.04
CA GLN A 187 -10.49 23.72 -0.79
C GLN A 187 -11.73 24.40 -0.18
N GLN A 188 -12.56 23.66 0.54
CA GLN A 188 -13.75 24.20 1.20
C GLN A 188 -13.41 25.21 2.29
N TYR A 189 -12.25 25.07 2.94
CA TYR A 189 -11.80 25.98 4.00
C TYR A 189 -11.07 27.24 3.47
N GLY A 190 -11.04 27.48 2.15
CA GLY A 190 -10.53 28.72 1.56
C GLY A 190 -9.00 28.86 1.51
N LEU A 191 -8.25 27.82 1.89
CA LEU A 191 -6.79 27.80 1.87
C LEU A 191 -6.25 27.31 0.50
N SER A 192 -6.15 28.23 -0.46
CA SER A 192 -5.29 28.18 -1.67
C SER A 192 -5.75 27.47 -2.96
N LEU A 193 -5.26 28.06 -4.07
CA LEU A 193 -5.51 27.88 -5.50
C LEU A 193 -4.90 26.57 -6.04
N LYS A 194 -5.75 25.62 -6.48
CA LYS A 194 -5.43 24.31 -7.12
C LYS A 194 -3.99 24.14 -7.65
N PRO A 195 -3.02 23.64 -6.87
CA PRO A 195 -1.91 22.90 -7.45
C PRO A 195 -2.45 21.50 -7.77
N LYS A 196 -2.40 21.07 -9.04
CA LYS A 196 -2.73 19.68 -9.39
C LYS A 196 -1.85 18.74 -8.56
N LEU A 197 -2.36 17.58 -8.13
CA LEU A 197 -1.62 16.54 -7.38
C LEU A 197 -0.22 16.23 -7.96
N ALA A 198 -0.08 16.37 -9.29
CA ALA A 198 1.15 16.18 -10.05
C ALA A 198 2.26 17.22 -9.78
N VAL A 199 1.96 18.33 -9.11
CA VAL A 199 2.92 19.41 -8.81
C VAL A 199 3.57 19.25 -7.44
N PHE A 200 2.95 18.50 -6.52
CA PHE A 200 3.49 18.26 -5.20
C PHE A 200 4.72 17.33 -5.25
N ASN A 201 5.79 17.76 -4.60
CA ASN A 201 7.05 17.03 -4.49
C ASN A 201 7.35 16.67 -3.04
N PHE A 202 7.61 15.39 -2.77
CA PHE A 202 8.00 14.92 -1.43
C PHE A 202 9.30 15.60 -0.94
N SER A 203 10.27 15.82 -1.83
CA SER A 203 11.58 16.38 -1.47
C SER A 203 11.57 17.86 -1.07
N TYR A 204 10.59 18.64 -1.51
CA TYR A 204 10.50 20.08 -1.20
C TYR A 204 9.55 20.35 -0.03
N ALA A 205 8.69 19.39 0.32
CA ALA A 205 7.71 19.55 1.37
C ALA A 205 8.34 19.62 2.78
N THR A 206 9.54 19.08 2.97
CA THR A 206 10.26 19.15 4.26
C THR A 206 10.65 20.57 4.66
N ASP A 207 10.89 21.47 3.69
CA ASP A 207 11.32 22.86 3.96
C ASP A 207 10.14 23.83 4.12
N ILE A 208 8.95 23.49 3.62
CA ILE A 208 7.77 24.38 3.57
C ILE A 208 6.75 24.04 4.69
N MET A 209 7.10 23.21 5.68
CA MET A 209 6.22 22.88 6.81
C MET A 209 5.99 24.10 7.72
N GLN A 210 5.20 25.08 7.26
CA GLN A 210 4.67 26.14 8.09
C GLN A 210 3.78 25.49 9.16
N PHE A 211 3.99 25.87 10.41
CA PHE A 211 3.22 25.38 11.56
C PHE A 211 1.76 25.83 11.45
N ARG A 212 0.94 25.09 10.70
CA ARG A 212 -0.51 25.20 10.76
C ARG A 212 -1.00 24.70 12.11
N GLN A 213 -1.94 25.43 12.71
CA GLN A 213 -2.58 25.03 13.96
C GLN A 213 -3.42 23.76 13.77
N LEU A 214 -3.33 22.83 14.73
CA LEU A 214 -4.05 21.55 14.69
C LEU A 214 -5.57 21.78 14.70
N HIS A 215 -6.27 21.10 13.79
CA HIS A 215 -7.72 21.13 13.69
C HIS A 215 -8.34 19.74 13.95
N LEU A 216 -9.65 19.68 14.21
CA LEU A 216 -10.37 18.42 14.39
C LEU A 216 -10.28 17.49 13.17
N ASP A 217 -10.10 18.06 11.98
CA ASP A 217 -9.86 17.29 10.75
C ASP A 217 -8.57 16.45 10.82
N ASP A 218 -7.59 16.90 11.61
CA ASP A 218 -6.31 16.19 11.77
C ASP A 218 -6.47 14.95 12.64
N VAL A 219 -7.35 15.02 13.65
CA VAL A 219 -7.75 13.85 14.44
C VAL A 219 -8.49 12.84 13.56
N ARG A 220 -9.38 13.28 12.67
CA ARG A 220 -10.06 12.42 11.69
C ARG A 220 -9.06 11.70 10.79
N ARG A 221 -8.09 12.43 10.22
CA ARG A 221 -7.05 11.87 9.35
C ARG A 221 -6.22 10.80 10.05
N SER A 222 -5.80 11.07 11.29
CA SER A 222 -5.07 10.10 12.11
C SER A 222 -5.93 8.87 12.44
N PHE A 223 -7.22 9.06 12.71
CA PHE A 223 -8.14 7.94 12.95
C PHE A 223 -8.35 7.07 11.71
N PHE A 224 -8.50 7.68 10.53
CA PHE A 224 -8.55 6.96 9.25
C PHE A 224 -7.26 6.19 9.00
N PHE A 225 -6.10 6.80 9.25
CA PHE A 225 -4.82 6.11 9.14
C PHE A 225 -4.75 4.87 10.03
N VAL A 226 -5.01 4.98 11.33
CA VAL A 226 -4.98 3.84 12.26
C VAL A 226 -5.93 2.74 11.81
N SER A 227 -7.14 3.11 11.35
CA SER A 227 -8.14 2.15 10.90
C SER A 227 -7.70 1.43 9.63
N PHE A 228 -7.20 2.15 8.62
CA PHE A 228 -6.67 1.55 7.39
C PHE A 228 -5.41 0.73 7.64
N PHE A 229 -4.61 1.09 8.65
CA PHE A 229 -3.44 0.32 9.04
C PHE A 229 -3.82 -1.02 9.69
N VAL A 230 -4.94 -1.10 10.41
CA VAL A 230 -5.42 -2.37 11.01
C VAL A 230 -6.13 -3.27 9.97
N MET A 231 -6.65 -2.71 8.88
CA MET A 231 -7.40 -3.48 7.86
C MET A 231 -6.69 -4.72 7.30
N PRO A 232 -5.39 -4.71 6.96
CA PRO A 232 -4.68 -5.88 6.44
C PRO A 232 -4.71 -7.11 7.35
N PHE A 233 -4.88 -6.95 8.67
CA PHE A 233 -4.98 -8.08 9.60
C PHE A 233 -6.16 -9.00 9.31
N SER A 234 -7.25 -8.49 8.74
CA SER A 234 -8.36 -9.35 8.29
C SER A 234 -8.00 -10.26 7.12
N CYS A 235 -6.98 -9.88 6.34
CA CYS A 235 -6.48 -10.68 5.23
C CYS A 235 -5.43 -11.71 5.69
N PHE A 236 -4.85 -11.55 6.89
CA PHE A 236 -3.83 -12.45 7.43
C PHE A 236 -4.36 -13.83 7.79
N SER A 237 -5.67 -14.01 7.96
CA SER A 237 -6.23 -15.34 8.13
C SER A 237 -6.05 -16.23 6.90
N SER A 238 -5.62 -15.69 5.76
CA SER A 238 -5.47 -16.35 4.46
C SER A 238 -4.04 -16.81 4.12
N PHE A 239 -3.15 -16.97 5.10
CA PHE A 239 -1.78 -17.41 4.84
C PHE A 239 -1.70 -18.88 4.43
N ASP A 240 -1.45 -19.11 3.15
CA ASP A 240 -1.12 -20.41 2.59
C ASP A 240 0.40 -20.53 2.35
N PRO A 241 1.09 -21.50 2.98
CA PRO A 241 2.47 -21.86 2.64
C PRO A 241 2.73 -22.06 1.15
N ALA A 242 1.74 -22.50 0.37
CA ALA A 242 1.90 -22.68 -1.06
C ALA A 242 2.17 -21.37 -1.82
N SER A 243 1.92 -20.22 -1.19
CA SER A 243 2.14 -18.91 -1.80
C SER A 243 3.61 -18.57 -2.02
N VAL A 244 4.57 -19.31 -1.43
CA VAL A 244 6.00 -19.10 -1.68
C VAL A 244 6.57 -19.98 -2.81
N TYR A 245 5.76 -20.87 -3.41
CA TYR A 245 6.26 -21.86 -4.37
C TYR A 245 6.84 -21.29 -5.66
N CYS A 246 6.54 -20.03 -6.00
CA CYS A 246 7.24 -19.32 -7.08
C CYS A 246 8.76 -19.16 -6.82
N PHE A 247 9.18 -19.18 -5.55
CA PHE A 247 10.58 -18.98 -5.13
C PHE A 247 11.27 -20.29 -4.76
N LEU A 248 10.58 -21.15 -4.02
CA LEU A 248 11.14 -22.37 -3.45
C LEU A 248 10.04 -23.37 -3.12
N THR A 249 10.26 -24.63 -3.46
CA THR A 249 9.37 -25.76 -3.12
C THR A 249 9.92 -26.60 -1.97
N VAL A 250 11.23 -26.52 -1.71
CA VAL A 250 11.88 -27.21 -0.59
C VAL A 250 11.64 -26.43 0.68
N PHE A 251 11.11 -27.10 1.70
CA PHE A 251 10.83 -26.49 3.00
C PHE A 251 12.11 -25.90 3.61
N SER A 252 12.10 -24.57 3.77
CA SER A 252 13.16 -23.83 4.46
C SER A 252 12.48 -22.80 5.36
N PRO A 253 12.36 -23.07 6.68
CA PRO A 253 11.47 -22.31 7.56
C PRO A 253 11.83 -20.82 7.62
N PHE A 254 13.11 -20.48 7.58
CA PHE A 254 13.58 -19.09 7.61
C PHE A 254 13.27 -18.32 6.32
N MET A 255 13.53 -18.92 5.16
CA MET A 255 13.30 -18.25 3.87
C MET A 255 11.82 -18.15 3.56
N MET A 256 11.08 -19.23 3.77
CA MET A 256 9.63 -19.27 3.60
C MET A 256 8.94 -18.30 4.58
N GLY A 257 9.33 -18.33 5.85
CA GLY A 257 8.83 -17.37 6.84
C GLY A 257 9.15 -15.93 6.47
N GLY A 258 10.37 -15.64 6.02
CA GLY A 258 10.77 -14.30 5.57
C GLY A 258 9.95 -13.77 4.38
N LEU A 259 9.67 -14.62 3.39
CA LEU A 259 8.82 -14.28 2.24
C LEU A 259 7.36 -14.00 2.66
N LEU A 260 6.82 -14.77 3.60
CA LEU A 260 5.49 -14.53 4.15
C LEU A 260 5.45 -13.24 4.97
N VAL A 261 6.48 -12.94 5.76
CA VAL A 261 6.62 -11.64 6.44
C VAL A 261 6.71 -10.50 5.42
N LEU A 262 7.41 -10.67 4.30
CA LEU A 262 7.44 -9.65 3.24
C LEU A 262 6.04 -9.42 2.64
N LYS A 263 5.26 -10.49 2.40
CA LYS A 263 3.86 -10.40 1.95
C LYS A 263 3.00 -9.60 2.92
N VAL A 264 3.17 -9.83 4.22
CA VAL A 264 2.50 -9.11 5.32
C VAL A 264 2.83 -7.61 5.29
N VAL A 265 4.10 -7.26 5.07
CA VAL A 265 4.60 -5.88 5.15
C VAL A 265 4.07 -4.99 4.01
N ILE A 266 3.82 -5.55 2.83
CA ILE A 266 3.45 -4.78 1.62
C ILE A 266 2.23 -3.86 1.82
N PRO A 267 1.05 -4.34 2.27
CA PRO A 267 -0.10 -3.48 2.52
C PRO A 267 0.15 -2.35 3.52
N PHE A 268 0.96 -2.59 4.56
CA PHE A 268 1.28 -1.56 5.54
C PHE A 268 2.15 -0.46 4.94
N VAL A 269 3.14 -0.82 4.13
CA VAL A 269 3.96 0.17 3.41
C VAL A 269 3.08 1.05 2.52
N LEU A 270 2.10 0.46 1.81
CA LEU A 270 1.17 1.24 0.98
C LEU A 270 0.34 2.25 1.79
N VAL A 271 -0.19 1.85 2.94
CA VAL A 271 -0.97 2.73 3.84
C VAL A 271 -0.09 3.83 4.43
N SER A 272 1.12 3.50 4.89
CA SER A 272 2.07 4.48 5.43
C SER A 272 2.54 5.48 4.36
N CYS A 273 2.82 5.04 3.13
CA CYS A 273 3.15 5.95 2.03
C CYS A 273 1.99 6.89 1.68
N ALA A 274 0.75 6.39 1.72
CA ALA A 274 -0.43 7.21 1.52
C ALA A 274 -0.63 8.25 2.63
N PHE A 275 -0.36 7.87 3.89
CA PHE A 275 -0.42 8.80 5.01
C PHE A 275 0.61 9.93 4.88
N GLU A 276 1.86 9.62 4.54
CA GLU A 276 2.88 10.62 4.23
C GLU A 276 2.43 11.54 3.08
N ALA A 277 1.75 11.00 2.06
CA ALA A 277 1.17 11.82 1.01
C ALA A 277 0.04 12.74 1.52
N VAL A 278 -0.82 12.27 2.41
CA VAL A 278 -1.83 13.11 3.08
C VAL A 278 -1.14 14.22 3.89
N GLN A 279 -0.05 13.94 4.61
CA GLN A 279 0.71 14.97 5.34
C GLN A 279 1.26 16.06 4.41
N VAL A 280 1.89 15.64 3.31
CA VAL A 280 2.47 16.58 2.32
C VAL A 280 1.39 17.41 1.63
N THR A 281 0.28 16.79 1.23
CA THR A 281 -0.83 17.48 0.58
C THR A 281 -1.55 18.47 1.49
N THR A 282 -1.62 18.18 2.78
CA THR A 282 -2.30 19.01 3.78
C THR A 282 -1.39 20.05 4.45
N GLN A 283 -0.09 20.04 4.11
CA GLN A 283 0.96 20.91 4.68
C GLN A 283 1.06 20.82 6.21
N LEU A 284 0.81 19.64 6.77
CA LEU A 284 0.81 19.42 8.22
C LEU A 284 2.12 18.88 8.71
N SER A 285 2.58 19.38 9.87
CA SER A 285 3.79 18.87 10.55
C SER A 285 3.69 17.37 10.80
N SER A 286 4.61 16.60 10.21
CA SER A 286 4.68 15.14 10.32
C SER A 286 4.74 14.69 11.79
N LYS A 287 5.50 15.44 12.61
CA LYS A 287 5.63 15.18 14.05
C LYS A 287 4.30 15.28 14.80
N SER A 288 3.49 16.29 14.48
CA SER A 288 2.25 16.54 15.22
C SER A 288 1.16 15.51 14.89
N LEU A 289 1.00 15.18 13.62
CA LEU A 289 0.07 14.12 13.20
C LEU A 289 0.50 12.75 13.72
N PHE A 290 1.79 12.46 13.68
CA PHE A 290 2.33 11.21 14.22
C PHE A 290 2.10 11.09 15.74
N LEU A 291 2.24 12.18 16.50
CA LEU A 291 1.88 12.19 17.93
C LEU A 291 0.39 11.88 18.15
N ILE A 292 -0.52 12.43 17.34
CA ILE A 292 -1.95 12.10 17.42
C ILE A 292 -2.19 10.62 17.14
N VAL A 293 -1.53 10.05 16.12
CA VAL A 293 -1.61 8.61 15.80
C VAL A 293 -1.13 7.77 16.98
N LEU A 294 -0.02 8.13 17.62
CA LEU A 294 0.47 7.44 18.82
C LEU A 294 -0.54 7.50 19.97
N VAL A 295 -1.09 8.68 20.27
CA VAL A 295 -2.09 8.84 21.34
C VAL A 295 -3.33 7.99 21.07
N ILE A 296 -3.87 7.99 19.84
CA ILE A 296 -5.02 7.16 19.47
C ILE A 296 -4.69 5.66 19.65
N SER A 297 -3.48 5.26 19.27
CA SER A 297 -3.04 3.87 19.37
C SER A 297 -2.83 3.43 20.82
N ASP A 298 -2.31 4.31 21.68
CA ASP A 298 -2.17 4.05 23.12
C ASP A 298 -3.51 3.99 23.83
N ILE A 299 -4.48 4.84 23.45
CA ILE A 299 -5.87 4.74 23.94
C ILE A 299 -6.47 3.37 23.57
N MET A 300 -6.24 2.92 22.34
CA MET A 300 -6.66 1.58 21.90
C MET A 300 -5.95 0.48 22.72
N ALA A 301 -4.65 0.61 23.00
CA ALA A 301 -3.90 -0.33 23.82
C ALA A 301 -4.43 -0.39 25.26
N LEU A 302 -4.74 0.75 25.88
CA LEU A 302 -5.34 0.84 27.22
C LEU A 302 -6.72 0.18 27.26
N HIS A 303 -7.53 0.33 26.22
CA HIS A 303 -8.81 -0.36 26.15
C HIS A 303 -8.62 -1.89 26.19
N PHE A 304 -7.64 -2.44 25.46
CA PHE A 304 -7.33 -3.87 25.52
C PHE A 304 -6.67 -4.29 26.84
N PHE A 305 -5.90 -3.41 27.47
CA PHE A 305 -5.34 -3.65 28.80
C PHE A 305 -6.46 -3.87 29.84
N PHE A 306 -7.50 -3.03 29.83
CA PHE A 306 -8.65 -3.19 30.71
C PHE A 306 -9.53 -4.41 30.38
N LEU A 307 -9.37 -4.99 29.19
CA LEU A 307 -10.05 -6.22 28.77
C LEU A 307 -9.23 -7.48 29.06
N VAL A 308 -8.01 -7.36 29.61
CA VAL A 308 -7.23 -8.51 30.06
C VAL A 308 -7.99 -9.22 31.18
N LYS A 309 -8.14 -10.53 31.03
CA LYS A 309 -8.87 -11.37 31.98
C LYS A 309 -7.88 -12.17 32.82
N ASP A 310 -8.07 -12.11 34.13
CA ASP A 310 -7.31 -12.92 35.10
C ASP A 310 -8.08 -14.18 35.54
N TYR A 311 -9.24 -14.44 34.92
CA TYR A 311 -10.14 -15.55 35.25
C TYR A 311 -10.72 -16.18 33.98
N GLY A 312 -11.19 -17.42 34.10
CA GLY A 312 -11.75 -18.20 32.98
C GLY A 312 -10.80 -19.29 32.50
N SER A 313 -10.94 -19.71 31.24
CA SER A 313 -10.07 -20.73 30.67
C SER A 313 -8.67 -20.18 30.39
N TRP A 314 -7.64 -21.03 30.46
CA TRP A 314 -6.27 -20.65 30.09
C TRP A 314 -6.17 -20.09 28.66
N LEU A 315 -7.03 -20.56 27.76
CA LEU A 315 -7.10 -20.06 26.39
C LEU A 315 -7.63 -18.63 26.35
N ASP A 316 -8.65 -18.30 27.12
CA ASP A 316 -9.21 -16.95 27.17
C ASP A 316 -8.24 -15.95 27.82
N ILE A 317 -7.58 -16.38 28.90
CA ILE A 317 -6.54 -15.60 29.57
C ILE A 317 -5.39 -15.33 28.58
N GLY A 318 -4.85 -16.38 27.96
CA GLY A 318 -3.78 -16.28 26.97
C GLY A 318 -4.16 -15.46 25.74
N ALA A 319 -5.40 -15.58 25.26
CA ALA A 319 -5.92 -14.77 24.17
C ALA A 319 -5.99 -13.29 24.58
N SER A 320 -6.54 -12.95 25.75
CA SER A 320 -6.65 -11.56 26.19
C SER A 320 -5.29 -10.87 26.31
N ILE A 321 -4.30 -11.57 26.88
CA ILE A 321 -2.91 -11.10 26.97
C ILE A 321 -2.30 -10.93 25.57
N SER A 322 -2.53 -11.90 24.69
CA SER A 322 -2.01 -11.85 23.32
C SER A 322 -2.60 -10.68 22.53
N HIS A 323 -3.89 -10.37 22.66
CA HIS A 323 -4.51 -9.20 22.02
C HIS A 323 -3.88 -7.89 22.51
N TYR A 324 -3.62 -7.76 23.82
CA TYR A 324 -2.95 -6.58 24.37
C TYR A 324 -1.52 -6.43 23.83
N VAL A 325 -0.72 -7.49 23.86
CA VAL A 325 0.66 -7.50 23.33
C VAL A 325 0.68 -7.21 21.83
N LEU A 326 -0.27 -7.75 21.08
CA LEU A 326 -0.40 -7.47 19.64
C LEU A 326 -0.63 -5.99 19.38
N VAL A 327 -1.55 -5.35 20.11
CA VAL A 327 -1.82 -3.91 19.94
C VAL A 327 -0.61 -3.05 20.30
N MET A 328 0.13 -3.38 21.36
CA MET A 328 1.38 -2.67 21.67
C MET A 328 2.46 -2.89 20.61
N SER A 329 2.62 -4.11 20.11
CA SER A 329 3.59 -4.40 19.04
C SER A 329 3.22 -3.67 17.74
N LEU A 330 1.92 -3.49 17.50
CA LEU A 330 1.39 -2.79 16.34
C LEU A 330 1.78 -1.31 16.35
N THR A 331 1.81 -0.64 17.51
CA THR A 331 2.20 0.78 17.60
C THR A 331 3.66 1.00 17.22
N ILE A 332 4.55 0.13 17.72
CA ILE A 332 5.98 0.12 17.35
C ILE A 332 6.13 -0.17 15.86
N PHE A 333 5.36 -1.13 15.34
CA PHE A 333 5.38 -1.49 13.93
C PHE A 333 4.88 -0.34 13.02
N MET A 334 3.84 0.39 13.42
CA MET A 334 3.39 1.62 12.73
C MET A 334 4.50 2.66 12.63
N MET A 335 5.26 2.89 13.71
CA MET A 335 6.38 3.82 13.71
C MET A 335 7.48 3.40 12.73
N LEU A 336 7.81 2.12 12.70
CA LEU A 336 8.80 1.56 11.77
C LEU A 336 8.33 1.68 10.32
N MET A 337 7.05 1.37 10.05
CA MET A 337 6.48 1.52 8.71
C MET A 337 6.43 2.97 8.24
N ASN A 338 6.18 3.93 9.15
CA ASN A 338 6.24 5.34 8.80
C ASN A 338 7.66 5.79 8.42
N GLY A 339 8.67 5.34 9.15
CA GLY A 339 10.07 5.60 8.80
C GLY A 339 10.46 5.01 7.44
N LEU A 340 10.02 3.79 7.15
CA LEU A 340 10.20 3.16 5.83
C LEU A 340 9.46 3.92 4.73
N ALA A 341 8.24 4.39 4.99
CA ALA A 341 7.47 5.18 4.04
C ALA A 341 8.17 6.49 3.71
N GLN A 342 8.69 7.22 4.70
CA GLN A 342 9.48 8.45 4.50
C GLN A 342 10.73 8.20 3.65
N LEU A 343 11.45 7.11 3.92
CA LEU A 343 12.60 6.70 3.12
C LEU A 343 12.19 6.45 1.67
N LEU A 344 11.13 5.67 1.48
CA LEU A 344 10.59 5.29 0.17
C LEU A 344 9.92 6.44 -0.57
N THR A 345 9.46 7.52 0.07
CA THR A 345 8.84 8.66 -0.65
C THR A 345 9.84 9.78 -0.93
N THR A 346 10.78 10.02 -0.02
CA THR A 346 11.64 11.22 -0.03
C THR A 346 12.97 10.99 -0.74
N LYS A 347 13.59 9.81 -0.62
CA LYS A 347 14.92 9.56 -1.19
C LYS A 347 14.84 9.17 -2.66
N LYS A 348 15.61 9.87 -3.51
CA LYS A 348 15.86 9.49 -4.90
C LYS A 348 17.30 9.00 -5.04
N LEU A 349 17.49 7.83 -5.64
CA LEU A 349 18.82 7.35 -6.03
C LEU A 349 19.19 7.98 -7.39
N GLU A 350 20.22 8.81 -7.40
CA GLU A 350 20.79 9.33 -8.65
C GLU A 350 21.84 8.35 -9.16
N LEU A 351 21.52 7.65 -10.26
CA LEU A 351 22.51 6.83 -10.95
C LEU A 351 23.53 7.78 -11.59
N SER A 352 24.78 7.72 -11.13
CA SER A 352 25.89 8.61 -11.53
C SER A 352 25.82 8.98 -13.01
N ARG A 353 25.43 10.23 -13.26
CA ARG A 353 25.36 10.80 -14.60
C ARG A 353 26.79 10.88 -15.12
N LYS A 354 27.20 9.97 -16.02
CA LYS A 354 28.43 10.13 -16.80
C LYS A 354 28.41 11.52 -17.42
N THR A 355 29.20 12.41 -16.85
CA THR A 355 29.53 13.71 -17.40
C THR A 355 30.15 13.43 -18.76
N LYS A 356 29.38 13.63 -19.84
CA LYS A 356 29.97 13.79 -21.16
C LYS A 356 30.77 15.09 -21.11
N HIS A 357 32.08 14.98 -20.84
CA HIS A 357 33.01 16.04 -21.13
C HIS A 357 32.92 16.31 -22.63
N HIS A 358 32.32 17.44 -23.01
CA HIS A 358 32.61 18.05 -24.29
C HIS A 358 34.03 18.59 -24.19
N SER A 359 34.98 17.86 -24.77
CA SER A 359 36.29 18.41 -25.10
C SER A 359 36.10 19.45 -26.19
N THR A 360 36.34 20.72 -25.84
CA THR A 360 36.55 21.83 -26.78
C THR A 360 37.87 21.68 -27.50
#